data_AF-A0A961JGN1-F1
#
_entry.id   AF-A0A961JGN1-F1
#
_cell.length_a   1.000
_cell.length_b   1.000
_cell.length_c   1.000
_cell.angle_alpha   90.00
_cell.angle_beta   90.00
_cell.angle_gamma   90.00
#
_symmetry.space_group_name_H-M   'P 1'
#
loop_
_entity.id
_entity.type
_entity.pdbx_description
1 polymer ?
#
loop_
_entity_poly.entity_id
_entity_poly.type
_entity_poly.pdbx_seq_one_letter_code
_entity_poly.pdbx_strand_id
1 'polypeptide(L)'
;QQNGLIVPLIAVHLFVFYFGIMADVTPPVGLASFAAAAVSGGDPIKTGVVAFFYSLRTAALPFLFIFNTDLLLINVDWIHGIFIFVIATAAMLLFAAATQGWFLVNSRFHESVALLLVAFTLFRPGFWMDMIYPPFDTVAPAQIEQAVADVPPGTDIRLQVAGVNAVGDPVTFVALLPLAEGATGAEKLNGAGLEYLVNGDEVVIDNVAFDSPAQKAGFDWDQKIQSVMVPASPPSKYWMFIPALILLALVVMLQRARAPRRATATI
;
A
#
# COMPACT_ATOMS: atom_id res chain seq x y z
N GLN A 1 3.98 -15.70 6.92
CA GLN A 1 3.74 -14.26 7.13
C GLN A 1 2.44 -14.12 7.94
N GLN A 2 2.48 -13.54 9.13
CA GLN A 2 1.38 -13.69 10.11
C GLN A 2 0.21 -12.71 9.93
N ASN A 3 0.42 -11.56 9.26
CA ASN A 3 -0.58 -10.47 9.20
C ASN A 3 -1.29 -10.32 7.85
N GLY A 4 -1.14 -11.26 6.91
CA GLY A 4 -1.80 -11.22 5.59
C GLY A 4 -1.41 -10.05 4.66
N LEU A 5 -0.59 -9.10 5.14
CA LEU A 5 -0.04 -8.01 4.34
C LEU A 5 1.26 -8.48 3.69
N ILE A 6 1.16 -8.90 2.43
CA ILE A 6 2.33 -9.16 1.59
C ILE A 6 2.80 -7.84 1.03
N VAL A 7 4.00 -7.44 1.40
CA VAL A 7 4.67 -6.25 0.89
C VAL A 7 5.92 -6.71 0.14
N PRO A 8 6.21 -6.18 -1.07
CA PRO A 8 7.44 -6.51 -1.77
C PRO A 8 8.66 -6.23 -0.90
N LEU A 9 9.62 -7.16 -0.88
CA LEU A 9 10.81 -7.07 -0.04
C LEU A 9 11.59 -5.76 -0.29
N ILE A 10 11.67 -5.31 -1.55
CA ILE A 10 12.31 -4.06 -1.94
C ILE A 10 11.65 -2.84 -1.28
N ALA A 11 10.33 -2.83 -1.14
CA ALA A 11 9.61 -1.74 -0.49
C ALA A 11 9.96 -1.67 1.01
N VAL A 12 10.12 -2.82 1.67
CA VAL A 12 10.56 -2.87 3.08
C VAL A 12 11.98 -2.30 3.25
N HIS A 13 12.91 -2.68 2.38
CA HIS A 13 14.29 -2.16 2.43
C HIS A 13 14.31 -0.65 2.17
N LEU A 14 13.58 -0.18 1.16
CA LEU A 14 13.48 1.24 0.84
C LEU A 14 12.81 2.03 1.98
N PHE A 15 11.81 1.43 2.65
CA PHE A 15 11.16 2.02 3.81
C PHE A 15 12.16 2.27 4.94
N VAL A 16 12.92 1.24 5.34
CA VAL A 16 13.95 1.38 6.38
C VAL A 16 15.03 2.38 5.94
N PHE A 17 15.45 2.35 4.67
CA PHE A 17 16.42 3.31 4.12
C PHE A 17 15.91 4.77 4.22
N TYR A 18 14.65 5.04 3.85
CA TYR A 18 14.05 6.37 3.95
C TYR A 18 13.95 6.87 5.40
N PHE A 19 13.60 5.99 6.34
CA PHE A 19 13.62 6.37 7.76
C PHE A 19 15.04 6.57 8.29
N GLY A 20 16.01 5.81 7.79
CA GLY A 20 17.43 5.99 8.09
C GLY A 20 17.91 7.40 7.72
N ILE A 21 17.62 7.88 6.51
CA ILE A 21 18.02 9.24 6.08
C ILE A 21 17.27 10.35 6.83
N MET A 22 16.05 10.10 7.29
CA MET A 22 15.27 11.08 8.07
C MET A 22 15.60 11.10 9.56
N ALA A 23 16.32 10.10 10.06
CA ALA A 23 16.78 10.08 11.45
C ALA A 23 17.62 11.34 11.78
N ASP A 24 18.35 11.87 10.79
CA ASP A 24 19.19 13.07 10.92
C ASP A 24 18.43 14.38 11.21
N VAL A 25 17.10 14.39 11.04
CA VAL A 25 16.25 15.55 11.32
C VAL A 25 15.22 15.30 12.44
N THR A 26 15.28 14.13 13.10
CA THR A 26 14.33 13.76 14.16
C THR A 26 14.85 14.14 15.55
N PRO A 27 14.18 15.03 16.30
CA PRO A 27 14.55 15.34 17.68
C PRO A 27 14.40 14.09 18.59
N PRO A 28 15.29 13.86 19.57
CA PRO A 28 16.41 14.71 20.01
C PRO A 28 17.75 14.42 19.31
N VAL A 29 17.82 13.48 18.37
CA VAL A 29 19.10 13.04 17.77
C VAL A 29 19.59 14.03 16.70
N GLY A 30 18.67 14.65 15.95
CA GLY A 30 18.89 15.39 14.70
C GLY A 30 20.20 16.18 14.53
N LEU A 31 21.28 15.47 14.19
CA LEU A 31 22.66 15.97 14.14
C LEU A 31 22.79 17.15 13.17
N ALA A 32 22.14 17.06 12.01
CA ALA A 32 22.15 18.12 10.99
C ALA A 32 21.46 19.40 11.50
N SER A 33 20.36 19.24 12.24
CA SER A 33 19.62 20.38 12.82
C SER A 33 20.41 21.05 13.94
N PHE A 34 21.16 20.28 14.73
CA PHE A 34 22.02 20.81 15.79
C PHE A 34 23.25 21.53 15.24
N ALA A 35 23.87 20.99 14.18
CA ALA A 35 24.95 21.68 13.47
C ALA A 35 24.47 23.01 12.87
N ALA A 36 23.28 23.03 12.24
CA ALA A 36 22.68 24.25 11.71
C ALA A 36 22.35 25.27 12.81
N ALA A 37 21.88 24.81 13.98
CA ALA A 37 21.63 25.66 15.14
C ALA A 37 22.94 26.28 15.69
N ALA A 38 24.03 25.52 15.74
CA ALA A 38 25.34 26.01 16.17
C ALA A 38 25.91 27.12 15.26
N VAL A 39 25.67 27.02 13.94
CA VAL A 39 26.09 28.06 12.98
C VAL A 39 25.18 29.28 13.01
N SER A 40 23.87 29.10 13.18
CA SER A 40 22.88 30.19 13.19
C SER A 40 22.68 30.86 14.55
N GLY A 41 23.23 30.30 15.64
CA GLY A 41 23.03 30.79 17.01
C GLY A 41 21.65 30.49 17.59
N GLY A 42 20.87 29.60 16.96
CA GLY A 42 19.54 29.20 17.41
C GLY A 42 19.56 28.12 18.50
N ASP A 43 18.41 27.87 19.13
CA ASP A 43 18.23 26.75 20.06
C ASP A 43 18.20 25.41 19.29
N PRO A 44 19.09 24.44 19.58
CA PRO A 44 19.18 23.19 18.83
C PRO A 44 17.87 22.39 18.81
N ILE A 45 17.14 22.35 19.92
CA ILE A 45 15.88 21.61 20.03
C ILE A 45 14.80 22.29 19.22
N LYS A 46 14.66 23.62 19.31
CA LYS A 46 13.67 24.36 18.51
C LYS A 46 13.96 24.25 17.02
N THR A 47 15.22 24.39 16.61
CA THR A 47 15.63 24.22 15.21
C THR A 47 15.30 22.81 14.71
N GLY A 48 15.58 21.78 15.51
CA GLY A 48 15.24 20.40 15.18
C GLY A 48 13.73 20.16 15.05
N VAL A 49 12.92 20.70 15.95
CA VAL A 49 11.45 20.59 15.87
C VAL A 49 10.92 21.25 14.59
N VAL A 50 11.40 22.46 14.27
CA VAL A 50 10.99 23.17 13.05
C VAL A 50 11.43 22.40 11.80
N ALA A 51 12.68 21.92 11.74
CA ALA A 51 13.19 21.10 10.65
C ALA A 51 12.37 19.81 10.47
N PHE A 52 12.02 19.14 11.58
CA PHE A 52 11.18 17.95 11.57
C PHE A 52 9.81 18.23 10.94
N PHE A 53 9.11 19.28 11.39
CA PHE A 53 7.81 19.65 10.81
C PHE A 53 7.90 19.98 9.32
N TYR A 54 8.95 20.65 8.87
CA TYR A 54 9.17 20.89 7.43
C TYR A 54 9.47 19.60 6.65
N SER A 55 10.12 18.63 7.29
CA SER A 55 10.43 17.31 6.70
C SER A 55 9.26 16.31 6.74
N LEU A 56 8.15 16.61 7.42
CA LEU A 56 7.01 15.69 7.54
C LEU A 56 6.47 15.22 6.17
N ARG A 57 6.58 16.06 5.13
CA ARG A 57 6.22 15.69 3.75
C ARG A 57 7.05 14.55 3.17
N THR A 58 8.34 14.49 3.50
CA THR A 58 9.21 13.38 3.08
C THR A 58 8.97 12.15 3.96
N ALA A 59 8.54 12.36 5.21
CA ALA A 59 8.17 11.28 6.13
C ALA A 59 6.90 10.52 5.74
N ALA A 60 6.00 11.15 4.99
CA ALA A 60 4.81 10.49 4.46
C ALA A 60 5.14 9.47 3.36
N LEU A 61 6.15 9.74 2.53
CA LEU A 61 6.42 8.99 1.30
C LEU A 61 6.59 7.47 1.49
N PRO A 62 7.31 6.97 2.52
CA PRO A 62 7.43 5.54 2.79
C PRO A 62 6.10 4.84 3.04
N PHE A 63 5.19 5.51 3.74
CA PHE A 63 3.84 4.98 3.95
C PHE A 63 3.02 4.99 2.67
N LEU A 64 3.30 5.89 1.73
CA LEU A 64 2.55 5.93 0.47
C LEU A 64 2.95 4.77 -0.43
N PHE A 65 4.25 4.52 -0.64
CA PHE A 65 4.68 3.46 -1.55
C PHE A 65 4.52 2.04 -0.99
N ILE A 66 4.48 1.87 0.34
CA ILE A 66 4.27 0.54 0.94
C ILE A 66 2.85 0.01 0.68
N PHE A 67 1.88 0.93 0.57
CA PHE A 67 0.48 0.62 0.27
C PHE A 67 0.09 0.87 -1.19
N ASN A 68 0.98 1.47 -1.99
CA ASN A 68 0.81 1.67 -3.41
C ASN A 68 2.15 1.48 -4.13
N THR A 69 2.46 0.23 -4.47
CA THR A 69 3.72 -0.16 -5.12
C THR A 69 3.87 0.38 -6.53
N ASP A 70 2.80 0.88 -7.15
CA ASP A 70 2.85 1.54 -8.45
C ASP A 70 3.72 2.81 -8.40
N LEU A 71 3.83 3.44 -7.22
CA LEU A 71 4.77 4.55 -6.97
C LEU A 71 6.24 4.13 -7.10
N LEU A 72 6.53 2.84 -6.95
CA LEU A 72 7.85 2.23 -7.17
C LEU A 72 8.04 1.74 -8.62
N LEU A 73 7.04 1.97 -9.49
CA LEU A 73 7.03 1.52 -10.89
C LEU A 73 7.14 -0.01 -11.04
N ILE A 74 6.70 -0.77 -10.03
CA ILE A 74 6.68 -2.23 -10.07
C ILE A 74 5.48 -2.67 -10.91
N ASN A 75 5.74 -3.41 -12.00
CA ASN A 75 4.71 -3.91 -12.94
C ASN A 75 3.87 -2.80 -13.61
N VAL A 76 4.47 -1.64 -13.86
CA VAL A 76 3.82 -0.46 -14.44
C VAL A 76 4.31 -0.22 -15.87
N ASP A 77 3.39 -0.04 -16.82
CA ASP A 77 3.72 0.36 -18.19
C ASP A 77 4.11 1.86 -18.28
N TRP A 78 4.73 2.26 -19.38
CA TRP A 78 5.22 3.64 -19.56
C TRP A 78 4.12 4.70 -19.44
N ILE A 79 2.93 4.45 -19.99
CA ILE A 79 1.82 5.42 -19.98
C ILE A 79 1.29 5.54 -18.55
N HIS A 80 1.13 4.40 -17.88
CA HIS A 80 0.70 4.34 -16.50
C HIS A 80 1.71 4.98 -15.54
N GLY A 81 3.01 4.81 -15.78
CA GLY A 81 4.08 5.45 -15.02
C GLY A 81 4.04 6.98 -15.12
N ILE A 82 3.84 7.52 -16.32
CA ILE A 82 3.65 8.97 -16.52
C ILE A 82 2.40 9.47 -15.79
N PHE A 83 1.31 8.73 -15.87
CA PHE A 83 0.07 9.04 -15.16
C PHE A 83 0.28 9.09 -13.65
N ILE A 84 0.92 8.06 -13.06
CA ILE A 84 1.26 8.01 -11.64
C ILE A 84 2.16 9.17 -11.24
N PHE A 85 3.17 9.48 -12.05
CA PHE A 85 4.07 10.61 -11.79
C PHE A 85 3.33 11.95 -11.70
N VAL A 86 2.43 12.23 -12.65
CA VAL A 86 1.63 13.47 -12.65
C VAL A 86 0.73 13.53 -11.42
N ILE A 87 0.03 12.44 -11.10
CA ILE A 87 -0.88 12.36 -9.95
C ILE A 87 -0.11 12.49 -8.63
N ALA A 88 1.01 11.77 -8.48
CA ALA A 88 1.85 11.83 -7.29
C ALA A 88 2.43 13.23 -7.09
N THR A 89 2.84 13.91 -8.16
CA THR A 89 3.32 15.29 -8.12
C THR A 89 2.20 16.24 -7.66
N ALA A 90 1.00 16.14 -8.25
CA ALA A 90 -0.14 16.93 -7.84
C ALA A 90 -0.51 16.67 -6.36
N ALA A 91 -0.55 15.41 -5.94
CA ALA A 91 -0.85 15.03 -4.57
C ALA A 91 0.19 15.55 -3.56
N MET A 92 1.49 15.52 -3.91
CA MET A 92 2.56 16.10 -3.08
C MET A 92 2.43 17.62 -2.94
N LEU A 93 2.06 18.32 -4.01
CA LEU A 93 1.82 19.76 -3.97
C LEU A 93 0.62 20.11 -3.08
N LEU A 94 -0.47 19.34 -3.17
CA LEU A 94 -1.64 19.52 -2.29
C LEU A 94 -1.31 19.21 -0.83
N PHE A 95 -0.53 18.16 -0.56
CA PHE A 95 -0.05 17.84 0.78
C PHE A 95 0.82 18.97 1.36
N ALA A 96 1.74 19.51 0.56
CA ALA A 96 2.57 20.65 0.96
C ALA A 96 1.72 21.90 1.24
N ALA A 97 0.77 22.23 0.36
CA ALA A 97 -0.14 23.36 0.54
C ALA A 97 -1.01 23.21 1.81
N ALA A 98 -1.45 21.99 2.11
CA ALA A 98 -2.25 21.71 3.29
C ALA A 98 -1.45 21.85 4.59
N THR A 99 -0.23 21.30 4.64
CA THR A 99 0.65 21.37 5.81
C THR A 99 1.23 22.76 6.06
N GLN A 100 1.44 23.57 5.00
CA GLN A 100 1.83 24.97 5.11
C GLN A 100 0.67 25.92 5.41
N GLY A 101 -0.58 25.46 5.30
CA GLY A 101 -1.77 26.29 5.53
C GLY A 101 -2.02 27.33 4.44
N TRP A 102 -1.45 27.14 3.25
CA TRP A 102 -1.55 28.09 2.15
C TRP A 102 -1.65 27.36 0.80
N PHE A 103 -2.67 27.68 0.01
CA PHE A 103 -2.83 27.12 -1.33
C PHE A 103 -3.03 28.21 -2.40
N LEU A 104 -4.19 28.85 -2.46
CA LEU A 104 -4.41 30.09 -3.24
C LEU A 104 -4.50 31.32 -2.33
N VAL A 105 -5.05 31.10 -1.14
CA VAL A 105 -5.11 32.05 -0.02
C VAL A 105 -4.77 31.28 1.26
N ASN A 106 -4.69 31.98 2.40
CA ASN A 106 -4.60 31.31 3.71
C ASN A 106 -5.75 30.31 3.86
N SER A 107 -5.38 29.04 3.99
CA SER A 107 -6.32 27.94 4.15
C SER A 107 -6.92 27.97 5.55
N ARG A 108 -8.24 27.79 5.64
CA ARG A 108 -8.88 27.51 6.94
C ARG A 108 -8.54 26.08 7.36
N PHE A 109 -8.64 25.77 8.65
CA PHE A 109 -8.35 24.42 9.16
C PHE A 109 -9.10 23.32 8.40
N HIS A 110 -10.40 23.50 8.12
CA HIS A 110 -11.19 22.52 7.34
C HIS A 110 -10.75 22.41 5.87
N GLU A 111 -10.22 23.48 5.27
CA GLU A 111 -9.68 23.42 3.90
C GLU A 111 -8.34 22.70 3.87
N SER A 112 -7.47 22.91 4.86
CA SER A 112 -6.25 22.12 5.01
C SER A 112 -6.58 20.64 5.22
N VAL A 113 -7.56 20.30 6.07
CA VAL A 113 -8.01 18.92 6.25
C VAL A 113 -8.58 18.34 4.95
N ALA A 114 -9.39 19.11 4.20
CA ALA A 114 -9.90 18.69 2.90
C ALA A 114 -8.78 18.46 1.88
N LEU A 115 -7.77 19.34 1.81
CA LEU A 115 -6.61 19.18 0.93
C LEU A 115 -5.77 17.94 1.31
N LEU A 116 -5.59 17.66 2.60
CA LEU A 116 -4.95 16.42 3.06
C LEU A 116 -5.74 15.18 2.64
N LEU A 117 -7.08 15.22 2.75
CA LEU A 117 -7.95 14.12 2.33
C LEU A 117 -7.87 13.88 0.82
N VAL A 118 -7.84 14.96 0.02
CA VAL A 118 -7.63 14.87 -1.44
C VAL A 118 -6.26 14.27 -1.74
N ALA A 119 -5.19 14.77 -1.12
CA ALA A 119 -3.84 14.24 -1.33
C ALA A 119 -3.76 12.75 -0.98
N PHE A 120 -4.31 12.34 0.18
CA PHE A 120 -4.37 10.94 0.60
C PHE A 120 -5.13 10.07 -0.41
N THR A 121 -6.28 10.54 -0.91
CA THR A 121 -7.11 9.81 -1.87
C THR A 121 -6.41 9.67 -3.23
N LEU A 122 -5.63 10.68 -3.65
CA LEU A 122 -4.83 10.60 -4.88
C LEU A 122 -3.66 9.62 -4.74
N PHE A 123 -3.01 9.55 -3.57
CA PHE A 123 -1.92 8.60 -3.35
C PHE A 123 -2.39 7.16 -3.17
N ARG A 124 -3.49 6.96 -2.45
CA ARG A 124 -4.01 5.64 -2.10
C ARG A 124 -5.51 5.55 -2.40
N PRO A 125 -5.92 5.62 -3.68
CA PRO A 125 -7.33 5.49 -4.03
C PRO A 125 -7.89 4.11 -3.67
N GLY A 126 -7.04 3.07 -3.70
CA GLY A 126 -7.39 1.70 -3.33
C GLY A 126 -7.94 1.59 -1.91
N PHE A 127 -7.49 2.41 -0.96
CA PHE A 127 -7.98 2.34 0.43
C PHE A 127 -9.50 2.44 0.54
N TRP A 128 -10.10 3.36 -0.20
CA TRP A 128 -11.55 3.55 -0.21
C TRP A 128 -12.26 2.48 -1.03
N MET A 129 -11.64 2.05 -2.12
CA MET A 129 -12.19 1.02 -3.00
C MET A 129 -12.25 -0.33 -2.29
N ASP A 130 -11.19 -0.69 -1.58
CA ASP A 130 -11.06 -1.93 -0.80
C ASP A 130 -12.12 -2.03 0.32
N MET A 131 -12.62 -0.89 0.80
CA MET A 131 -13.68 -0.83 1.82
C MET A 131 -15.06 -1.16 1.24
N ILE A 132 -15.26 -0.92 -0.06
CA ILE A 132 -16.52 -1.18 -0.77
C ILE A 132 -16.46 -2.53 -1.49
N TYR A 133 -15.32 -2.83 -2.12
CA TYR A 133 -15.01 -4.03 -2.88
C TYR A 133 -13.71 -4.63 -2.35
N PRO A 134 -13.78 -5.62 -1.44
CA PRO A 134 -12.59 -6.28 -0.92
C PRO A 134 -11.71 -6.82 -2.06
N PRO A 135 -10.37 -6.73 -1.94
CA PRO A 135 -9.46 -7.15 -3.00
C PRO A 135 -9.39 -8.67 -3.19
N PHE A 136 -9.90 -9.45 -2.24
CA PHE A 136 -9.92 -10.91 -2.31
C PHE A 136 -11.30 -11.46 -1.94
N ASP A 137 -11.77 -12.42 -2.71
CA ASP A 137 -12.93 -13.24 -2.37
C ASP A 137 -12.45 -14.40 -1.49
N THR A 138 -13.04 -14.52 -0.31
CA THR A 138 -12.73 -15.61 0.63
C THR A 138 -13.67 -16.77 0.35
N VAL A 139 -13.12 -17.88 -0.13
CA VAL A 139 -13.85 -19.08 -0.51
C VAL A 139 -13.54 -20.20 0.49
N ALA A 140 -14.53 -21.08 0.70
CA ALA A 140 -14.38 -22.24 1.56
C ALA A 140 -13.29 -23.19 1.02
N PRO A 141 -12.49 -23.84 1.90
CA PRO A 141 -11.41 -24.74 1.47
C PRO A 141 -11.87 -25.84 0.51
N ALA A 142 -13.04 -26.45 0.77
CA ALA A 142 -13.59 -27.51 -0.07
C ALA A 142 -13.85 -27.09 -1.53
N GLN A 143 -13.96 -25.79 -1.81
CA GLN A 143 -14.18 -25.24 -3.15
C GLN A 143 -12.90 -24.70 -3.79
N ILE A 144 -11.72 -25.02 -3.24
CA ILE A 144 -10.42 -24.52 -3.73
C ILE A 144 -10.24 -24.72 -5.24
N GLU A 145 -10.62 -25.89 -5.77
CA GLU A 145 -10.51 -26.20 -7.20
C GLU A 145 -11.37 -25.29 -8.07
N GLN A 146 -12.61 -25.02 -7.65
CA GLN A 146 -13.53 -24.15 -8.39
C GLN A 146 -13.05 -22.71 -8.31
N ALA A 147 -12.57 -22.29 -7.14
CA ALA A 147 -12.07 -20.93 -6.90
C ALA A 147 -10.85 -20.61 -7.76
N VAL A 148 -9.97 -21.58 -8.02
CA VAL A 148 -8.75 -21.37 -8.81
C VAL A 148 -8.90 -21.74 -10.29
N ALA A 149 -10.01 -22.36 -10.69
CA ALA A 149 -10.27 -22.78 -12.06
C ALA A 149 -10.22 -21.59 -13.04
N ASP A 150 -10.86 -20.47 -12.68
CA ASP A 150 -10.96 -19.28 -13.53
C ASP A 150 -9.77 -18.31 -13.37
N VAL A 151 -8.87 -18.57 -12.42
CA VAL A 151 -7.73 -17.69 -12.15
C VAL A 151 -6.62 -17.94 -13.18
N PRO A 152 -6.08 -16.90 -13.84
CA PRO A 152 -4.99 -17.06 -14.80
C PRO A 152 -3.73 -17.69 -14.17
N PRO A 153 -3.03 -18.59 -14.89
CA PRO A 153 -1.71 -19.09 -14.46
C PRO A 153 -0.73 -17.95 -14.17
N GLY A 154 0.16 -18.16 -13.20
CA GLY A 154 1.12 -17.17 -12.72
C GLY A 154 0.54 -16.13 -11.75
N THR A 155 -0.76 -16.15 -11.49
CA THR A 155 -1.37 -15.32 -10.45
C THR A 155 -1.15 -15.95 -9.08
N ASP A 156 -0.72 -15.14 -8.11
CA ASP A 156 -0.58 -15.57 -6.72
C ASP A 156 -1.96 -15.63 -6.03
N ILE A 157 -2.35 -16.81 -5.56
CA ILE A 157 -3.48 -16.95 -4.62
C ILE A 157 -2.95 -16.93 -3.18
N ARG A 158 -3.81 -16.58 -2.22
CA ARG A 158 -3.43 -16.63 -0.80
C ARG A 158 -4.16 -17.75 -0.10
N LEU A 159 -3.42 -18.61 0.58
CA LEU A 159 -3.97 -19.68 1.40
C LEU A 159 -3.68 -19.36 2.87
N GLN A 160 -4.73 -19.32 3.68
CA GLN A 160 -4.58 -19.29 5.12
C GLN A 160 -4.49 -20.73 5.62
N VAL A 161 -3.37 -21.05 6.24
CA VAL A 161 -3.06 -22.42 6.64
C VAL A 161 -2.76 -22.46 8.14
N ALA A 162 -3.30 -23.48 8.79
CA ALA A 162 -3.02 -23.83 10.16
C ALA A 162 -2.10 -25.06 10.20
N GLY A 163 -1.01 -24.96 10.93
CA GLY A 163 -0.04 -26.03 11.11
C GLY A 163 0.66 -25.91 12.45
N VAL A 164 1.82 -26.55 12.57
CA VAL A 164 2.69 -26.47 13.76
C VAL A 164 4.02 -25.82 13.39
N ASN A 165 4.60 -25.06 14.32
CA ASN A 165 5.96 -24.54 14.15
C ASN A 165 7.01 -25.64 14.46
N ALA A 166 8.30 -25.32 14.30
CA ALA A 166 9.41 -26.24 14.57
C ALA A 166 9.48 -26.76 16.02
N VAL A 167 8.75 -26.14 16.95
CA VAL A 167 8.69 -26.49 18.38
C VAL A 167 7.40 -27.27 18.72
N GLY A 168 6.46 -27.39 17.77
CA GLY A 168 5.18 -28.08 17.93
C GLY A 168 4.02 -27.19 18.37
N ASP A 169 4.20 -25.87 18.50
CA ASP A 169 3.09 -24.97 18.83
C ASP A 169 2.21 -24.72 17.59
N PRO A 170 0.88 -24.67 17.76
CA PRO A 170 -0.03 -24.37 16.66
C PRO A 170 0.18 -22.95 16.15
N VAL A 171 0.33 -22.81 14.84
CA VAL A 171 0.49 -21.52 14.16
C VAL A 171 -0.44 -21.43 12.96
N THR A 172 -0.97 -20.23 12.74
CA THR A 172 -1.71 -19.90 11.53
C THR A 172 -0.93 -18.86 10.75
N PHE A 173 -0.77 -19.08 9.45
CA PHE A 173 -0.08 -18.14 8.58
C PHE A 173 -0.78 -18.07 7.22
N VAL A 174 -0.54 -16.95 6.53
CA VAL A 174 -0.94 -16.79 5.13
C VAL A 174 0.29 -16.99 4.26
N ALA A 175 0.14 -17.80 3.23
CA ALA A 175 1.16 -18.08 2.23
C ALA A 175 0.62 -17.81 0.81
N LEU A 176 1.53 -17.43 -0.09
CA LEU A 176 1.25 -17.18 -1.50
C LEU A 176 1.56 -18.43 -2.29
N LEU A 177 0.62 -18.85 -3.15
CA LEU A 177 0.86 -19.91 -4.09
C LEU A 177 0.71 -19.36 -5.52
N PRO A 178 1.81 -19.22 -6.29
CA PRO A 178 1.69 -18.91 -7.71
C PRO A 178 1.08 -20.13 -8.41
N LEU A 179 -0.05 -19.92 -9.08
CA LEU A 179 -0.72 -21.00 -9.81
C LEU A 179 0.10 -21.42 -11.03
N ALA A 180 0.29 -22.72 -11.21
CA ALA A 180 0.92 -23.26 -12.42
C ALA A 180 -0.06 -23.24 -13.61
N GLU A 181 0.44 -23.61 -14.78
CA GLU A 181 -0.41 -23.88 -15.95
C GLU A 181 -1.23 -25.16 -15.73
N GLY A 182 -2.51 -25.14 -16.12
CA GLY A 182 -3.42 -26.28 -15.97
C GLY A 182 -4.81 -25.95 -16.49
N ALA A 183 -5.52 -26.96 -16.99
CA ALA A 183 -6.89 -26.83 -17.49
C ALA A 183 -7.92 -26.87 -16.36
N THR A 184 -7.61 -27.56 -15.26
CA THR A 184 -8.45 -27.65 -14.07
C THR A 184 -7.78 -26.99 -12.86
N GLY A 185 -8.58 -26.61 -11.85
CA GLY A 185 -8.04 -26.08 -10.60
C GLY A 185 -7.07 -27.05 -9.91
N ALA A 186 -7.40 -28.35 -9.90
CA ALA A 186 -6.55 -29.39 -9.36
C ALA A 186 -5.20 -29.48 -10.09
N GLU A 187 -5.19 -29.42 -11.43
CA GLU A 187 -3.93 -29.42 -12.20
C GLU A 187 -3.06 -28.20 -11.89
N LYS A 188 -3.65 -27.01 -11.73
CA LYS A 188 -2.90 -25.80 -11.38
C LYS A 188 -2.28 -25.89 -9.99
N LEU A 189 -2.99 -26.46 -9.02
CA LEU A 189 -2.50 -26.64 -7.64
C LEU A 189 -1.41 -27.73 -7.58
N ASN A 190 -1.66 -28.88 -8.20
CA ASN A 190 -0.68 -29.96 -8.31
C ASN A 190 0.57 -29.51 -9.06
N GLY A 191 0.42 -28.74 -10.15
CA GLY A 191 1.53 -28.17 -10.90
C GLY A 191 2.34 -27.13 -10.11
N ALA A 192 1.69 -26.43 -9.16
CA ALA A 192 2.37 -25.57 -8.19
C ALA A 192 3.05 -26.38 -7.06
N GLY A 193 2.89 -27.71 -7.06
CA GLY A 193 3.47 -28.66 -6.12
C GLY A 193 2.67 -28.85 -4.84
N LEU A 194 1.39 -28.51 -4.83
CA LEU A 194 0.49 -28.68 -3.70
C LEU A 194 -0.49 -29.82 -3.94
N GLU A 195 -0.32 -30.94 -3.25
CA GLU A 195 -1.26 -32.05 -3.21
C GLU A 195 -2.07 -31.99 -1.92
N TYR A 196 -3.38 -32.20 -2.01
CA TYR A 196 -4.30 -32.06 -0.87
C TYR A 196 -5.38 -33.13 -0.89
N LEU A 197 -5.95 -33.37 0.29
CA LEU A 197 -7.08 -34.26 0.52
C LEU A 197 -8.26 -33.44 1.03
N VAL A 198 -9.43 -33.67 0.43
CA VAL A 198 -10.69 -33.06 0.85
C VAL A 198 -11.47 -34.07 1.69
N ASN A 199 -11.59 -33.80 2.98
CA ASN A 199 -12.29 -34.63 3.96
C ASN A 199 -13.55 -33.91 4.44
N GLY A 200 -14.59 -33.89 3.60
CA GLY A 200 -15.80 -33.12 3.87
C GLY A 200 -15.53 -31.62 3.71
N ASP A 201 -15.60 -30.87 4.81
CA ASP A 201 -15.34 -29.42 4.83
C ASP A 201 -13.87 -29.07 5.11
N GLU A 202 -13.08 -30.04 5.60
CA GLU A 202 -11.65 -29.85 5.87
C GLU A 202 -10.81 -30.19 4.63
N VAL A 203 -9.85 -29.32 4.30
CA VAL A 203 -8.83 -29.60 3.29
C VAL A 203 -7.47 -29.65 3.98
N VAL A 204 -6.79 -30.79 3.84
CA VAL A 204 -5.49 -31.06 4.46
C VAL A 204 -4.45 -31.24 3.36
N ILE A 205 -3.26 -30.67 3.55
CA ILE A 205 -2.13 -30.85 2.63
C ILE A 205 -1.58 -32.26 2.84
N ASP A 206 -1.64 -33.07 1.78
CA ASP A 206 -1.18 -34.47 1.80
C ASP A 206 0.31 -34.54 1.50
N ASN A 207 0.73 -33.82 0.45
CA ASN A 207 2.11 -33.78 0.03
C ASN A 207 2.46 -32.42 -0.58
N VAL A 208 3.72 -32.03 -0.44
CA VAL A 208 4.28 -30.85 -1.08
C VAL A 208 5.49 -31.27 -1.89
N ALA A 209 5.43 -31.07 -3.21
CA ALA A 209 6.48 -31.50 -4.11
C ALA A 209 7.80 -30.76 -3.80
N PHE A 210 8.92 -31.48 -3.87
CA PHE A 210 10.24 -30.93 -3.59
C PHE A 210 10.66 -29.87 -4.63
N ASP A 211 11.30 -28.79 -4.15
CA ASP A 211 11.71 -27.60 -4.91
C ASP A 211 10.56 -26.86 -5.63
N SER A 212 9.31 -27.14 -5.24
CA SER A 212 8.13 -26.52 -5.82
C SER A 212 7.89 -25.09 -5.30
N PRO A 213 7.07 -24.29 -6.02
CA PRO A 213 6.56 -23.03 -5.49
C PRO A 213 5.83 -23.20 -4.16
N ALA A 214 5.06 -24.28 -3.99
CA ALA A 214 4.37 -24.58 -2.73
C ALA A 214 5.35 -24.78 -1.57
N GLN A 215 6.43 -25.54 -1.77
CA GLN A 215 7.45 -25.72 -0.72
C GLN A 215 8.14 -24.40 -0.36
N LYS A 216 8.48 -23.60 -1.37
CA LYS A 216 9.10 -22.26 -1.19
C LYS A 216 8.17 -21.28 -0.46
N ALA A 217 6.86 -21.44 -0.61
CA ALA A 217 5.85 -20.67 0.11
C ALA A 217 5.70 -21.09 1.59
N GLY A 218 6.30 -22.22 1.99
CA GLY A 218 6.29 -22.74 3.36
C GLY A 218 5.14 -23.69 3.66
N PHE A 219 4.47 -24.23 2.64
CA PHE A 219 3.52 -25.33 2.83
C PHE A 219 4.25 -26.61 3.22
N ASP A 220 3.62 -27.41 4.06
CA ASP A 220 4.12 -28.71 4.52
C ASP A 220 2.97 -29.71 4.65
N TRP A 221 3.30 -31.00 4.72
CA TRP A 221 2.31 -32.06 4.93
C TRP A 221 1.62 -31.91 6.30
N ASP A 222 0.42 -32.47 6.43
CA ASP A 222 -0.45 -32.41 7.62
C ASP A 222 -0.94 -31.00 8.03
N GLN A 223 -0.65 -29.97 7.23
CA GLN A 223 -1.20 -28.64 7.44
C GLN A 223 -2.64 -28.54 6.94
N LYS A 224 -3.49 -27.78 7.64
CA LYS A 224 -4.90 -27.59 7.30
C LYS A 224 -5.13 -26.26 6.60
N ILE A 225 -5.76 -26.27 5.44
CA ILE A 225 -6.19 -25.05 4.73
C ILE A 225 -7.49 -24.57 5.37
N GLN A 226 -7.46 -23.37 5.95
CA GLN A 226 -8.62 -22.76 6.62
C GLN A 226 -9.43 -21.87 5.69
N SER A 227 -8.77 -21.16 4.77
CA SER A 227 -9.45 -20.30 3.80
C SER A 227 -8.62 -20.13 2.54
N VAL A 228 -9.32 -19.98 1.41
CA VAL A 228 -8.73 -19.70 0.10
C VAL A 228 -9.13 -18.29 -0.28
N MET A 229 -8.16 -17.40 -0.45
CA MET A 229 -8.37 -16.02 -0.86
C MET A 229 -7.91 -15.86 -2.31
N VAL A 230 -8.88 -15.71 -3.20
CA VAL A 230 -8.65 -15.51 -4.63
C VAL A 230 -8.74 -14.02 -4.96
N PRO A 231 -7.88 -13.47 -5.85
CA PRO A 231 -8.00 -12.08 -6.27
C PRO A 231 -9.40 -11.78 -6.83
N ALA A 232 -10.10 -10.85 -6.20
CA ALA A 232 -11.36 -10.35 -6.73
C ALA A 232 -11.08 -9.50 -8.00
N SER A 233 -12.12 -9.29 -8.82
CA SER A 233 -12.07 -8.35 -9.95
C SER A 233 -12.80 -7.04 -9.62
N PRO A 234 -12.26 -6.18 -8.72
CA PRO A 234 -12.91 -4.94 -8.37
C PRO A 234 -12.89 -3.94 -9.54
N PRO A 235 -13.85 -3.00 -9.60
CA PRO A 235 -13.75 -1.84 -10.49
C PRO A 235 -12.46 -1.05 -10.24
N SER A 236 -12.03 -0.27 -11.23
CA SER A 236 -10.77 0.46 -11.13
C SER A 236 -10.71 1.38 -9.90
N LYS A 237 -9.63 1.28 -9.11
CA LYS A 237 -9.40 2.17 -7.96
C LYS A 237 -9.46 3.67 -8.31
N TYR A 238 -9.14 4.05 -9.55
CA TYR A 238 -9.09 5.44 -10.01
C TYR A 238 -10.47 6.14 -10.06
N TRP A 239 -11.58 5.41 -9.93
CA TRP A 239 -12.89 6.02 -9.75
C TRP A 239 -12.94 6.94 -8.53
N MET A 240 -12.12 6.68 -7.50
CA MET A 240 -11.99 7.53 -6.32
C MET A 240 -11.35 8.90 -6.60
N PHE A 241 -10.77 9.12 -7.78
CA PHE A 241 -10.27 10.44 -8.17
C PHE A 241 -11.41 11.42 -8.45
N ILE A 242 -12.57 10.95 -8.91
CA ILE A 242 -13.72 11.80 -9.20
C ILE A 242 -14.19 12.56 -7.94
N PRO A 243 -14.54 11.90 -6.81
CA PRO A 243 -14.93 12.61 -5.60
C PRO A 243 -13.79 13.48 -5.03
N ALA A 244 -12.53 13.04 -5.16
CA ALA A 244 -11.37 13.83 -4.73
C ALA A 244 -11.22 15.14 -5.53
N LEU A 245 -11.40 15.10 -6.85
CA LEU A 245 -11.33 16.26 -7.72
C LEU A 245 -12.53 17.21 -7.51
N ILE A 246 -13.72 16.68 -7.23
CA ILE A 246 -14.89 17.50 -6.86
C ILE A 246 -14.62 18.25 -5.56
N LEU A 247 -14.09 17.56 -4.55
CA LEU A 247 -13.72 18.19 -3.27
C LEU A 247 -12.63 19.26 -3.47
N LEU A 248 -11.62 18.98 -4.29
CA LEU A 248 -10.58 19.95 -4.63
C LEU A 248 -11.17 21.18 -5.34
N ALA A 249 -12.06 20.98 -6.31
CA ALA A 249 -12.72 22.06 -7.02
C ALA A 249 -13.55 22.94 -6.06
N LEU A 250 -14.24 22.34 -5.10
CA LEU A 250 -14.96 23.06 -4.05
C LEU A 250 -14.02 23.92 -3.19
N VAL A 251 -12.88 23.37 -2.75
CA VAL A 251 -11.87 24.13 -2.01
C VAL A 251 -11.34 25.30 -2.84
N VAL A 252 -11.01 25.07 -4.12
CA VAL A 252 -10.55 26.10 -5.05
C VAL A 252 -11.60 27.21 -5.21
N MET A 253 -12.87 26.87 -5.38
CA MET A 253 -13.96 27.84 -5.52
C MET A 253 -14.11 28.69 -4.26
N LEU A 254 -14.12 28.07 -3.07
CA LEU A 254 -14.20 28.76 -1.79
C LEU A 254 -13.01 29.70 -1.55
N GLN A 255 -11.81 29.28 -1.94
CA GLN A 255 -10.60 30.09 -1.82
C GLN A 255 -10.58 31.24 -2.83
N ARG A 256 -10.97 31.00 -4.09
CA ARG A 256 -11.09 32.03 -5.13
C ARG A 256 -12.11 33.11 -4.77
N ALA A 257 -13.22 32.73 -4.14
CA ALA A 257 -14.21 33.70 -3.66
C ALA A 257 -13.66 34.67 -2.60
N ARG A 258 -12.59 34.27 -1.89
CA ARG A 258 -11.91 35.09 -0.88
C ARG A 258 -10.60 35.71 -1.37
N ALA A 259 -10.13 35.34 -2.56
CA ALA A 259 -8.92 35.89 -3.12
C ALA A 259 -9.14 37.39 -3.38
N PRO A 260 -8.23 38.28 -2.93
CA PRO A 260 -8.34 39.69 -3.26
C PRO A 260 -8.34 39.81 -4.78
N ARG A 261 -9.37 40.48 -5.36
CA ARG A 261 -9.35 40.84 -6.78
C ARG A 261 -8.06 41.60 -7.00
N ARG A 262 -7.11 41.02 -7.75
CA ARG A 262 -5.94 41.75 -8.25
C ARG A 262 -6.51 42.95 -9.00
N ALA A 263 -6.38 44.14 -8.43
CA ALA A 263 -6.59 45.37 -9.16
C ALA A 263 -5.66 45.29 -10.36
N THR A 264 -6.23 45.23 -11.56
CA THR A 264 -5.50 45.30 -12.81
C THR A 264 -4.67 46.55 -12.73
N ALA A 265 -3.35 46.41 -12.56
CA ALA A 265 -2.43 47.52 -12.69
C ALA A 265 -2.47 47.93 -14.17
N THR A 266 -3.33 48.89 -14.49
CA THR A 266 -3.24 49.66 -15.73
C THR A 266 -1.93 50.42 -15.69
N ILE A 267 -0.97 49.97 -16.50
CA ILE A 267 0.22 50.74 -16.87
C ILE A 267 -0.22 51.78 -17.91
#